data_AF-A0A8I1QJ27-F1
#
_entry.id   AF-A0A8I1QJ27-F1
#
_cell.length_a   1.000
_cell.length_b   1.000
_cell.length_c   1.000
_cell.angle_alpha   90.00
_cell.angle_beta   90.00
_cell.angle_gamma   90.00
#
_symmetry.space_group_name_H-M   'P 1'
#
loop_
_entity.id
_entity.type
_entity.pdbx_description
1 polymer ?
#
loop_
_entity_poly.entity_id
_entity_poly.type
_entity_poly.pdbx_seq_one_letter_code
_entity_poly.pdbx_strand_id
1 'polypeptide(L)'
;MMLYRQLRLAPVRAADASPSQQRLAEERRAREARIRRAAKNPPPASPLTVRPYHAARPQPLPPPAEAWPDYHEPAPYETMCFGPAMVRPLTAREIIDEVVARHGIERAELAGASRRAPVTAARREASWRIRHEVLVNGRQISLPEIARHLGGRDHTTVLYNIRRYEAERLANGLAGASAATARPQPGAAR
;
A
#
# COMPACT_ATOMS: atom_id res chain seq x y z
N MET A 1 -7.81 -45.97 -10.15
CA MET A 1 -6.55 -45.23 -10.38
C MET A 1 -6.81 -44.11 -11.37
N MET A 2 -7.35 -42.97 -10.90
CA MET A 2 -7.65 -41.81 -11.76
C MET A 2 -6.39 -40.96 -11.95
N LEU A 3 -5.84 -40.98 -13.17
CA LEU A 3 -4.73 -40.15 -13.60
C LEU A 3 -5.21 -38.70 -13.75
N TYR A 4 -4.89 -37.85 -12.79
CA TYR A 4 -4.99 -36.40 -12.94
C TYR A 4 -3.96 -35.93 -13.98
N ARG A 5 -4.46 -35.58 -15.17
CA ARG A 5 -3.70 -34.94 -16.25
C ARG A 5 -3.21 -33.59 -15.74
N GLN A 6 -1.95 -33.54 -15.30
CA GLN A 6 -1.22 -32.30 -15.02
C GLN A 6 -1.25 -31.43 -16.28
N LEU A 7 -2.13 -30.43 -16.31
CA LEU A 7 -2.08 -29.33 -17.27
C LEU A 7 -0.85 -28.47 -16.94
N ARG A 8 0.30 -28.90 -17.44
CA ARG A 8 1.49 -28.07 -17.58
C ARG A 8 1.09 -26.95 -18.55
N LEU A 9 0.81 -25.76 -18.03
CA LEU A 9 0.57 -24.57 -18.86
C LEU A 9 1.75 -24.45 -19.84
N ALA A 10 1.50 -24.74 -21.11
CA ALA A 10 2.50 -24.55 -22.15
C ALA A 10 2.89 -23.07 -22.15
N PRO A 11 4.19 -22.73 -22.33
CA PRO A 11 4.56 -21.34 -22.52
C PRO A 11 3.75 -20.80 -23.70
N VAL A 12 3.10 -19.64 -23.50
CA VAL A 12 2.39 -18.93 -24.56
C VAL A 12 3.36 -18.85 -25.74
N ARG A 13 2.99 -19.45 -26.88
CA ARG A 13 3.82 -19.37 -28.09
C ARG A 13 4.04 -17.90 -28.37
N ALA A 14 5.27 -17.50 -28.69
CA ALA A 14 5.62 -16.09 -28.90
C ALA A 14 4.70 -15.38 -29.94
N ALA A 15 4.09 -16.16 -30.84
CA ALA A 15 3.12 -15.71 -31.83
C ALA A 15 1.76 -15.26 -31.24
N ASP A 16 1.36 -15.76 -30.08
CA ASP A 16 0.06 -15.48 -29.44
C ASP A 16 0.17 -14.36 -28.37
N ALA A 17 1.34 -13.75 -28.23
CA ALA A 17 1.58 -12.74 -27.21
C ALA A 17 0.86 -11.42 -27.54
N SER A 18 0.05 -10.92 -26.60
CA SER A 18 -0.58 -9.59 -26.70
C SER A 18 0.47 -8.49 -26.92
N PRO A 19 0.16 -7.39 -27.63
CA PRO A 19 1.08 -6.26 -27.80
C PRO A 19 1.67 -5.71 -26.49
N SER A 20 0.95 -5.82 -25.36
CA SER A 20 1.48 -5.46 -24.04
C SER A 20 2.52 -6.47 -23.51
N GLN A 21 2.30 -7.76 -23.75
CA GLN A 21 3.23 -8.83 -23.37
C GLN A 21 4.51 -8.78 -24.20
N GLN A 22 4.40 -8.42 -25.49
CA GLN A 22 5.54 -8.18 -26.37
C GLN A 22 6.40 -7.02 -25.85
N ARG A 23 5.79 -5.86 -25.54
CA ARG A 23 6.50 -4.70 -24.94
C ARG A 23 7.19 -5.06 -23.63
N LEU A 24 6.52 -5.78 -22.73
CA LEU A 24 7.11 -6.21 -21.46
C LEU A 24 8.29 -7.18 -21.68
N ALA A 25 8.18 -8.08 -22.65
CA ALA A 25 9.25 -9.01 -23.01
C ALA A 25 10.45 -8.28 -23.64
N GLU A 26 10.21 -7.26 -24.45
CA GLU A 26 11.24 -6.38 -25.02
C GLU A 26 11.95 -5.57 -23.93
N GLU A 27 11.20 -4.94 -23.02
CA GLU A 27 11.78 -4.23 -21.87
C GLU A 27 12.64 -5.15 -21.00
N ARG A 28 12.19 -6.40 -20.77
CA ARG A 28 12.94 -7.40 -20.02
C ARG A 28 14.24 -7.79 -20.74
N ARG A 29 14.17 -8.06 -22.06
CA ARG A 29 15.36 -8.34 -22.89
C ARG A 29 16.34 -7.17 -22.90
N ALA A 30 15.84 -5.94 -23.01
CA ALA A 30 16.66 -4.74 -22.97
C ALA A 30 17.35 -4.57 -21.60
N ARG A 31 16.63 -4.83 -20.50
CA ARG A 31 17.20 -4.82 -19.15
C ARG A 31 18.25 -5.90 -18.95
N GLU A 32 17.98 -7.13 -19.36
CA GLU A 32 18.92 -8.25 -19.29
C GLU A 32 20.17 -8.00 -20.14
N ALA A 33 20.02 -7.40 -21.34
CA ALA A 33 21.13 -6.99 -22.18
C ALA A 33 21.99 -5.90 -21.52
N ARG A 34 21.37 -4.92 -20.85
CA ARG A 34 22.10 -3.90 -20.06
C ARG A 34 22.87 -4.53 -18.89
N ILE A 35 22.25 -5.46 -18.16
CA ILE A 35 22.89 -6.18 -17.06
C ILE A 35 24.05 -7.02 -17.58
N ARG A 36 23.86 -7.80 -18.65
CA ARG A 36 24.91 -8.63 -19.28
C ARG A 36 26.07 -7.76 -19.79
N ARG A 37 25.76 -6.61 -20.39
CA ARG A 37 26.76 -5.63 -20.84
C ARG A 37 27.53 -5.03 -19.66
N ALA A 38 26.85 -4.66 -18.58
CA ALA A 38 27.46 -4.14 -17.37
C ALA A 38 28.30 -5.21 -16.64
N ALA A 39 27.90 -6.48 -16.71
CA ALA A 39 28.68 -7.59 -16.16
C ALA A 39 29.96 -7.84 -16.97
N LYS A 40 29.90 -7.69 -18.31
CA LYS A 40 31.07 -7.84 -19.18
C LYS A 40 32.05 -6.65 -19.06
N ASN A 41 31.50 -5.45 -18.83
CA ASN A 41 32.26 -4.22 -18.62
C ASN A 41 31.88 -3.63 -17.26
N PRO A 42 32.40 -4.17 -16.15
CA PRO A 42 32.17 -3.58 -14.83
C PRO A 42 32.73 -2.15 -14.82
N PRO A 43 32.07 -1.20 -14.11
CA PRO A 43 32.67 0.11 -13.90
C PRO A 43 34.03 -0.05 -13.19
N PRO A 44 34.99 0.85 -13.45
CA PRO A 44 36.26 0.83 -12.72
C PRO A 44 35.97 0.89 -11.22
N ALA A 45 36.72 0.13 -10.43
CA ALA A 45 36.60 0.16 -8.98
C ALA A 45 36.68 1.62 -8.52
N SER A 46 35.66 2.08 -7.80
CA SER A 46 35.68 3.43 -7.25
C SER A 46 36.90 3.52 -6.33
N PRO A 47 37.78 4.52 -6.50
CA PRO A 47 38.87 4.76 -5.56
C PRO A 47 38.25 5.39 -4.32
N LEU A 48 37.47 4.60 -3.58
CA LEU A 48 37.07 4.96 -2.24
C LEU A 48 38.36 4.98 -1.43
N THR A 49 39.03 6.14 -1.42
CA THR A 49 40.01 6.45 -0.39
C THR A 49 39.23 6.37 0.90
N VAL A 50 39.43 5.26 1.63
CA VAL A 50 39.00 5.15 3.01
C VAL A 50 39.60 6.36 3.70
N ARG A 51 38.75 7.35 4.00
CA ARG A 51 39.19 8.53 4.73
C ARG A 51 39.77 7.95 6.02
N PRO A 52 41.08 8.11 6.29
CA PRO A 52 41.64 7.62 7.54
C PRO A 52 40.78 8.19 8.63
N TYR A 53 40.42 7.36 9.61
CA TYR A 53 39.56 7.74 10.71
C TYR A 53 40.17 8.99 11.34
N HIS A 54 39.67 10.17 10.97
CA HIS A 54 40.12 11.41 11.57
C HIS A 54 39.82 11.27 13.06
N ALA A 55 40.83 11.59 13.86
CA ALA A 55 40.79 11.53 15.33
C ALA A 55 39.39 11.87 15.85
N ALA A 56 38.93 11.09 16.82
CA ALA A 56 37.61 11.20 17.43
C ALA A 56 37.18 12.67 17.50
N ARG A 57 36.05 12.99 16.86
CA ARG A 57 35.47 14.33 16.91
C ARG A 57 35.50 14.77 18.38
N PRO A 58 36.12 15.91 18.74
CA PRO A 58 36.20 16.31 20.13
C PRO A 58 34.79 16.30 20.68
N GLN A 59 34.55 15.43 21.68
CA GLN A 59 33.25 15.41 22.31
C GLN A 59 33.10 16.77 23.01
N PRO A 60 31.99 17.50 22.76
CA PRO A 60 31.69 18.66 23.57
C PRO A 60 31.70 18.20 25.03
N LEU A 61 32.37 18.98 25.89
CA LEU A 61 32.27 18.75 27.32
C LEU A 61 30.78 18.67 27.68
N PRO A 62 30.36 17.71 28.52
CA PRO A 62 28.99 17.71 29.01
C PRO A 62 28.69 19.11 29.57
N PRO A 63 27.51 19.68 29.30
CA PRO A 63 27.14 20.94 29.92
C PRO A 63 27.38 20.82 31.43
N PRO A 64 27.83 21.90 32.11
CA PRO A 64 27.90 21.89 33.56
C PRO A 64 26.57 21.37 34.07
N ALA A 65 26.58 20.49 35.08
CA ALA A 65 25.38 19.89 35.64
C ALA A 65 24.41 21.01 35.97
N GLU A 66 23.51 21.29 35.04
CA GLU A 66 22.49 22.30 35.18
C GLU A 66 21.64 21.73 36.30
N ALA A 67 21.70 22.39 37.46
CA ALA A 67 20.83 22.05 38.56
C ALA A 67 19.43 22.06 37.96
N TRP A 68 18.84 20.88 37.85
CA TRP A 68 17.50 20.75 37.31
C TRP A 68 16.65 21.76 38.07
N PRO A 69 15.82 22.57 37.38
CA PRO A 69 14.96 23.53 38.06
C PRO A 69 14.34 22.85 39.26
N ASP A 70 14.44 23.50 40.42
CA ASP A 70 13.95 22.97 41.69
C ASP A 70 12.60 22.30 41.45
N TYR A 71 12.57 20.97 41.59
CA TYR A 71 11.47 20.15 41.07
C TYR A 71 10.23 20.48 41.87
N HIS A 72 9.48 21.49 41.43
CA HIS A 72 8.17 21.75 41.98
C HIS A 72 7.32 20.60 41.48
N GLU A 73 6.78 19.80 42.40
CA GLU A 73 5.88 18.71 42.06
C GLU A 73 4.84 19.25 41.06
N PRO A 74 4.72 18.64 39.86
CA PRO A 74 3.68 19.04 38.94
C PRO A 74 2.34 18.90 39.68
N ALA A 75 1.43 19.86 39.44
CA ALA A 75 0.11 19.89 40.06
C ALA A 75 -0.49 18.49 40.19
N PRO A 76 -1.09 18.13 41.34
CA PRO A 76 -1.49 16.76 41.66
C PRO A 76 -2.20 16.11 40.47
N TYR A 77 -1.83 14.86 40.20
CA TYR A 77 -2.29 14.05 39.06
C TYR A 77 -3.82 14.00 38.89
N GLU A 78 -4.57 14.41 39.92
CA GLU A 78 -6.01 14.63 39.91
C GLU A 78 -6.48 15.72 38.94
N THR A 79 -5.60 16.65 38.53
CA THR A 79 -5.93 17.75 37.59
C THR A 79 -5.58 17.42 36.13
N MET A 80 -5.11 16.20 35.83
CA MET A 80 -4.96 15.75 34.45
C MET A 80 -6.32 15.43 33.85
N CYS A 81 -7.03 16.48 33.42
CA CYS A 81 -8.14 16.37 32.49
C CYS A 81 -7.64 15.64 31.24
N PHE A 82 -7.93 14.33 31.15
CA PHE A 82 -7.78 13.58 29.91
C PHE A 82 -8.60 14.32 28.85
N GLY A 83 -7.90 14.85 27.83
CA GLY A 83 -8.51 15.61 26.75
C GLY A 83 -9.64 14.87 26.06
N PRO A 84 -10.43 15.56 25.21
CA PRO A 84 -11.60 14.98 24.55
C PRO A 84 -11.23 13.66 23.88
N ALA A 85 -12.12 12.65 24.02
CA ALA A 85 -11.94 11.29 23.52
C ALA A 85 -11.29 11.30 22.13
N MET A 86 -9.98 11.05 22.09
CA MET A 86 -9.21 11.19 20.86
C MET A 86 -9.74 10.18 19.85
N VAL A 87 -10.08 10.66 18.65
CA VAL A 87 -10.46 9.80 17.53
C VAL A 87 -9.32 8.84 17.26
N ARG A 88 -9.49 7.58 17.69
CA ARG A 88 -8.48 6.53 17.46
C ARG A 88 -8.34 6.32 15.95
N PRO A 89 -7.13 6.26 15.41
CA PRO A 89 -6.94 5.89 14.01
C PRO A 89 -7.49 4.48 13.79
N LEU A 90 -8.26 4.30 12.71
CA LEU A 90 -8.77 2.99 12.31
C LEU A 90 -7.60 2.07 12.01
N THR A 91 -7.70 0.84 12.50
CA THR A 91 -6.71 -0.21 12.23
C THR A 91 -7.02 -0.89 10.91
N ALA A 92 -5.99 -1.41 10.24
CA ALA A 92 -6.17 -2.17 9.00
C ALA A 92 -7.10 -3.40 9.20
N ARG A 93 -7.14 -3.95 10.42
CA ARG A 93 -8.00 -5.08 10.76
C ARG A 93 -9.48 -4.71 10.74
N GLU A 94 -9.84 -3.59 11.37
CA GLU A 94 -11.23 -3.08 11.42
C GLU A 94 -11.75 -2.80 10.01
N ILE A 95 -10.93 -2.16 9.16
CA ILE A 95 -11.28 -1.89 7.76
C ILE A 95 -11.55 -3.18 6.98
N ILE A 96 -10.73 -4.22 7.18
CA ILE A 96 -10.94 -5.52 6.53
C ILE A 96 -12.27 -6.12 6.96
N ASP A 97 -12.61 -6.07 8.25
CA ASP A 97 -13.87 -6.63 8.75
C ASP A 97 -15.09 -5.89 8.18
N GLU A 98 -15.03 -4.56 8.10
CA GLU A 98 -16.09 -3.76 7.46
C GLU A 98 -16.26 -4.09 5.98
N VAL A 99 -15.15 -4.22 5.24
CA VAL A 99 -15.20 -4.51 3.79
C VAL A 99 -15.73 -5.92 3.55
N VAL A 100 -15.29 -6.89 4.34
CA VAL A 100 -15.76 -8.28 4.26
C VAL A 100 -17.27 -8.36 4.52
N ALA A 101 -17.76 -7.65 5.56
CA ALA A 101 -19.19 -7.55 5.85
C ALA A 101 -19.98 -6.87 4.73
N ARG A 102 -19.45 -5.78 4.15
CA ARG A 102 -20.10 -5.05 3.06
C ARG A 102 -20.24 -5.87 1.78
N HIS A 103 -19.24 -6.67 1.45
CA HIS A 103 -19.23 -7.49 0.23
C HIS A 103 -19.84 -8.88 0.42
N GLY A 104 -20.18 -9.26 1.66
CA GLY A 104 -20.75 -10.59 1.96
C GLY A 104 -19.79 -11.75 1.66
N ILE A 105 -18.49 -11.53 1.85
CA ILE A 105 -17.45 -12.55 1.64
C ILE A 105 -16.86 -12.99 2.97
N GLU A 106 -16.02 -14.02 2.97
CA GLU A 106 -15.26 -14.41 4.16
C GLU A 106 -13.87 -13.73 4.18
N ARG A 107 -13.34 -13.46 5.37
CA ARG A 107 -11.97 -12.94 5.56
C ARG A 107 -10.92 -13.87 4.95
N ALA A 108 -11.11 -15.18 5.05
CA ALA A 108 -10.23 -16.18 4.42
C ALA A 108 -10.27 -16.08 2.89
N GLU A 109 -11.42 -15.79 2.30
CA GLU A 109 -11.56 -15.64 0.84
C GLU A 109 -10.90 -14.36 0.33
N LEU A 110 -10.94 -13.28 1.12
CA LEU A 110 -10.22 -12.04 0.81
C LEU A 110 -8.71 -12.27 0.73
N ALA A 111 -8.14 -13.01 1.70
CA ALA A 111 -6.73 -13.39 1.75
C ALA A 111 -6.36 -14.46 0.70
N GLY A 112 -7.27 -15.40 0.41
CA GLY A 112 -7.06 -16.54 -0.49
C GLY A 112 -7.00 -16.18 -1.98
N ALA A 113 -6.65 -17.13 -2.83
CA ALA A 113 -6.33 -16.90 -4.25
C ALA A 113 -7.53 -16.62 -5.19
N SER A 114 -8.78 -16.64 -4.67
CA SER A 114 -10.01 -16.52 -5.46
C SER A 114 -10.01 -15.25 -6.34
N ARG A 115 -10.29 -15.37 -7.64
CA ARG A 115 -10.34 -14.20 -8.56
C ARG A 115 -11.76 -13.82 -8.95
N ARG A 116 -12.74 -14.26 -8.17
CA ARG A 116 -14.15 -13.90 -8.37
C ARG A 116 -14.29 -12.38 -8.34
N ALA A 117 -15.20 -11.86 -9.16
CA ALA A 117 -15.49 -10.43 -9.24
C ALA A 117 -15.75 -9.78 -7.86
N PRO A 118 -16.63 -10.31 -6.98
CA PRO A 118 -16.89 -9.70 -5.66
C PRO A 118 -15.64 -9.67 -4.77
N VAL A 119 -14.87 -10.76 -4.72
CA VAL A 119 -13.64 -10.84 -3.91
C VAL A 119 -12.59 -9.84 -4.40
N THR A 120 -12.47 -9.69 -5.72
CA THR A 120 -11.53 -8.75 -6.31
C THR A 120 -11.94 -7.30 -6.07
N ALA A 121 -13.24 -7.00 -6.13
CA ALA A 121 -13.79 -5.69 -5.78
C ALA A 121 -13.55 -5.36 -4.30
N ALA A 122 -13.83 -6.30 -3.39
CA ALA A 122 -13.56 -6.16 -1.97
C ALA A 122 -12.07 -5.88 -1.70
N ARG A 123 -11.14 -6.55 -2.39
CA ARG A 123 -9.70 -6.26 -2.24
C ARG A 123 -9.31 -4.89 -2.74
N ARG A 124 -9.88 -4.43 -3.85
CA ARG A 124 -9.65 -3.09 -4.40
C ARG A 124 -10.05 -2.04 -3.38
N GLU A 125 -11.23 -2.18 -2.82
CA GLU A 125 -11.74 -1.32 -1.76
C GLU A 125 -10.86 -1.38 -0.50
N ALA A 126 -10.57 -2.56 0.02
CA ALA A 126 -9.73 -2.72 1.22
C ALA A 126 -8.34 -2.11 1.02
N SER A 127 -7.69 -2.33 -0.12
CA SER A 127 -6.37 -1.78 -0.43
C SER A 127 -6.38 -0.25 -0.42
N TRP A 128 -7.40 0.35 -1.01
CA TRP A 128 -7.54 1.81 -1.08
C TRP A 128 -7.87 2.42 0.29
N ARG A 129 -8.83 1.84 1.02
CA ARG A 129 -9.22 2.32 2.36
C ARG A 129 -8.05 2.24 3.33
N ILE A 130 -7.37 1.10 3.39
CA ILE A 130 -6.20 0.93 4.28
C ILE A 130 -5.13 1.98 3.97
N ARG A 131 -4.89 2.31 2.70
CA ARG A 131 -3.88 3.31 2.32
C ARG A 131 -4.23 4.73 2.78
N HIS A 132 -5.51 5.10 2.79
CA HIS A 132 -5.95 6.47 3.06
C HIS A 132 -6.42 6.69 4.51
N GLU A 133 -6.95 5.66 5.16
CA GLU A 133 -7.56 5.75 6.49
C GLU A 133 -6.61 5.30 7.61
N VAL A 134 -5.60 4.47 7.30
CA VAL A 134 -4.67 3.94 8.31
C VAL A 134 -3.38 4.76 8.34
N LEU A 135 -3.04 5.26 9.53
CA LEU A 135 -1.78 5.92 9.82
C LEU A 135 -0.94 5.10 10.79
N VAL A 136 0.30 4.81 10.42
CA VAL A 136 1.31 4.17 11.25
C VAL A 136 2.35 5.22 11.60
N ASN A 137 2.49 5.55 12.89
CA ASN A 137 3.42 6.57 13.38
C ASN A 137 3.26 7.93 12.65
N GLY A 138 2.01 8.33 12.37
CA GLY A 138 1.70 9.57 11.65
C GLY A 138 1.95 9.53 10.14
N ARG A 139 2.26 8.36 9.56
CA ARG A 139 2.52 8.20 8.11
C ARG A 139 1.56 7.19 7.49
N GLN A 140 1.33 7.33 6.18
CA GLN A 140 0.57 6.35 5.42
C GLN A 140 1.28 4.99 5.40
N ILE A 141 0.52 3.93 5.70
CA ILE A 141 0.99 2.55 5.68
C ILE A 141 1.60 2.15 4.32
N SER A 142 2.74 1.44 4.36
CA SER A 142 3.51 1.09 3.15
C SER A 142 2.81 0.04 2.30
N LEU A 143 2.99 0.08 0.97
CA LEU A 143 2.37 -0.89 0.05
C LEU A 143 2.69 -2.36 0.38
N PRO A 144 3.94 -2.73 0.75
CA PRO A 144 4.25 -4.10 1.15
C PRO A 144 3.49 -4.53 2.41
N GLU A 145 3.28 -3.60 3.36
CA GLU A 145 2.60 -3.89 4.62
C GLU A 145 1.10 -4.06 4.44
N ILE A 146 0.47 -3.25 3.59
CA ILE A 146 -0.90 -3.49 3.13
C ILE A 146 -1.02 -4.88 2.52
N ALA A 147 -0.03 -5.28 1.71
CA ALA A 147 -0.03 -6.58 1.06
C ALA A 147 0.03 -7.74 2.07
N ARG A 148 0.77 -7.58 3.18
CA ARG A 148 0.81 -8.54 4.30
C ARG A 148 -0.56 -8.69 4.96
N HIS A 149 -1.26 -7.58 5.22
CA HIS A 149 -2.62 -7.62 5.79
C HIS A 149 -3.63 -8.32 4.87
N LEU A 150 -3.42 -8.26 3.55
CA LEU A 150 -4.27 -8.90 2.55
C LEU A 150 -3.79 -10.30 2.11
N GLY A 151 -3.07 -11.02 2.98
CA GLY A 151 -2.65 -12.39 2.72
C GLY A 151 -1.29 -12.55 2.02
N GLY A 152 -0.41 -11.55 2.10
CA GLY A 152 0.98 -11.65 1.63
C GLY A 152 1.14 -11.55 0.11
N ARG A 153 0.37 -10.66 -0.54
CA ARG A 153 0.43 -10.48 -2.01
C ARG A 153 1.60 -9.61 -2.45
N ASP A 154 1.88 -9.60 -3.76
CA ASP A 154 2.80 -8.64 -4.35
C ASP A 154 2.32 -7.20 -4.14
N HIS A 155 3.20 -6.34 -3.65
CA HIS A 155 2.92 -4.92 -3.39
C HIS A 155 2.52 -4.15 -4.67
N THR A 156 2.94 -4.60 -5.85
CA THR A 156 2.50 -4.06 -7.14
C THR A 156 1.03 -4.36 -7.43
N THR A 157 0.52 -5.49 -6.94
CA THR A 157 -0.93 -5.82 -7.02
C THR A 157 -1.73 -4.87 -6.15
N VAL A 158 -1.23 -4.53 -4.96
CA VAL A 158 -1.85 -3.53 -4.08
C VAL A 158 -1.89 -2.17 -4.77
N LEU A 159 -0.79 -1.74 -5.39
CA LEU A 159 -0.74 -0.50 -6.17
C LEU A 159 -1.78 -0.50 -7.30
N TYR A 160 -1.86 -1.58 -8.07
CA TYR A 160 -2.85 -1.73 -9.13
C TYR A 160 -4.28 -1.63 -8.57
N ASN A 161 -4.56 -2.31 -7.47
CA ASN A 161 -5.87 -2.31 -6.82
C ASN A 161 -6.30 -0.90 -6.40
N ILE A 162 -5.39 -0.14 -5.78
CA ILE A 162 -5.64 1.25 -5.35
C ILE A 162 -6.02 2.12 -6.55
N ARG A 163 -5.19 2.11 -7.60
CA ARG A 163 -5.43 2.91 -8.81
C ARG A 163 -6.74 2.53 -9.50
N ARG A 164 -7.03 1.23 -9.55
CA ARG A 164 -8.24 0.73 -10.19
C ARG A 164 -9.49 1.13 -9.42
N TYR A 165 -9.46 1.03 -8.09
CA TYR A 165 -10.57 1.45 -7.23
C TYR A 165 -10.81 2.95 -7.30
N GLU A 166 -9.75 3.75 -7.33
CA GLU A 166 -9.83 5.20 -7.48
C GLU A 166 -10.54 5.58 -8.78
N ALA A 167 -10.13 4.98 -9.91
CA ALA A 167 -10.80 5.18 -11.20
C ALA A 167 -12.29 4.76 -11.17
N GLU A 168 -12.62 3.63 -10.52
CA GLU A 168 -14.00 3.15 -10.36
C GLU A 168 -14.84 4.12 -9.50
N ARG A 169 -14.26 4.66 -8.41
CA ARG A 169 -14.92 5.68 -7.57
C ARG A 169 -15.15 6.99 -8.31
N LEU A 170 -14.17 7.45 -9.08
CA LEU A 170 -14.29 8.65 -9.92
C LEU A 170 -15.42 8.48 -10.95
N ALA A 171 -15.45 7.35 -11.66
CA ALA A 171 -16.51 7.05 -12.61
C ALA A 171 -17.90 6.98 -11.95
N ASN A 172 -18.01 6.32 -10.80
CA ASN A 172 -19.27 6.24 -10.05
C ASN A 172 -19.70 7.59 -9.45
N GLY A 173 -18.76 8.42 -9.00
CA GLY A 173 -19.02 9.77 -8.52
C GLY A 173 -19.56 10.69 -9.62
N LEU A 174 -19.00 10.58 -10.83
CA LEU A 174 -19.49 11.29 -12.03
C LEU A 174 -20.90 10.81 -12.42
N ALA A 175 -21.16 9.51 -12.37
CA ALA A 175 -22.50 8.96 -12.63
C ALA A 175 -23.53 9.40 -11.58
N GLY A 176 -23.16 9.44 -10.30
CA GLY A 176 -24.02 9.91 -9.19
C GLY A 176 -24.32 11.41 -9.26
N ALA A 177 -23.34 12.22 -9.66
CA ALA A 177 -23.53 13.66 -9.86
C ALA A 177 -24.46 13.96 -11.05
N SER A 178 -24.36 13.20 -12.15
CA SER A 178 -25.25 13.34 -13.30
C SER A 178 -26.70 12.91 -12.98
N ALA A 179 -26.89 11.89 -12.15
CA ALA A 179 -28.22 11.45 -11.72
C ALA A 179 -28.90 12.44 -10.77
N ALA A 180 -28.14 13.18 -9.95
CA ALA A 180 -28.68 14.19 -9.04
C ALA A 180 -29.28 15.41 -9.78
N THR A 181 -28.72 15.78 -10.93
CA THR A 181 -29.24 16.87 -11.79
C THR A 181 -30.52 16.50 -12.52
N ALA A 182 -30.82 15.20 -12.68
CA ALA A 182 -31.94 14.70 -13.47
C ALA A 182 -33.23 14.42 -12.65
N ARG A 183 -33.33 14.85 -11.39
CA ARG A 183 -34.60 14.74 -10.63
C ARG A 183 -35.65 15.69 -11.24
N PRO A 184 -36.75 15.19 -11.82
CA PRO A 184 -37.84 16.07 -12.24
C PRO A 184 -38.47 16.69 -10.98
N GLN A 185 -38.57 18.03 -10.97
CA GLN A 185 -39.29 18.79 -9.95
C GLN A 185 -40.75 18.27 -9.89
N PRO A 186 -41.22 17.69 -8.78
CA PRO A 186 -42.63 17.35 -8.64
C PRO A 186 -43.39 18.62 -8.26
N GLY A 187 -43.89 19.36 -9.25
CA GLY A 187 -44.72 20.54 -8.96
C GLY A 187 -44.79 21.58 -10.06
N ALA A 188 -45.34 21.23 -11.22
CA ALA A 188 -45.94 22.19 -12.15
C ALA A 188 -47.34 21.70 -12.51
N ALA A 189 -48.21 21.66 -11.50
CA ALA A 189 -49.63 21.43 -11.68
C ALA A 189 -50.40 22.32 -10.70
N ARG A 190 -50.74 23.51 -11.18
CA ARG A 190 -52.05 24.16 -11.00
C ARG A 190 -52.10 25.46 -11.77
#